data_AF-A0A139PWS0-F1
#
_entry.id   AF-A0A139PWS0-F1
#
_cell.length_a   1.000
_cell.length_b   1.000
_cell.length_c   1.000
_cell.angle_alpha   90.00
_cell.angle_beta   90.00
_cell.angle_gamma   90.00
#
_symmetry.space_group_name_H-M   'P 1'
#
loop_
_entity.id
_entity.type
_entity.pdbx_description
1 polymer ?
#
loop_
_entity_poly.entity_id
_entity_poly.type
_entity_poly.pdbx_seq_one_letter_code
_entity_poly.pdbx_strand_id
1 'polypeptide(L)'
;MKSNGKMAKSEWVYDKNYASYYYLTSEGSYARNTWVGNYYLKSNGKMAKSEWVDGGRYYVGANGLWETKSSTNSEYPAALEKAKSYNSLFHMSKKHMYRQLTSQFDKFSNDAAQYAIDHLKTDYKYNALFNAKNYRKLFNMSKSGLFNQLTSYIDGFTEEEANYAIQHLDD
;
A
#
# COMPACT_ATOMS: atom_id res chain seq x y z
N MET A 1 29.47 -16.66 9.39
CA MET A 1 30.38 -16.11 10.42
C MET A 1 30.46 -14.60 10.25
N LYS A 2 30.35 -13.83 11.33
CA LYS A 2 30.72 -12.40 11.33
C LYS A 2 32.25 -12.30 11.21
N SER A 3 32.78 -11.22 10.65
CA SER A 3 34.23 -10.99 10.43
C SER A 3 35.08 -10.95 11.72
N ASN A 4 34.45 -11.08 12.89
CA ASN A 4 35.06 -11.00 14.22
C ASN A 4 34.96 -12.31 15.05
N GLY A 5 34.58 -13.44 14.44
CA GLY A 5 34.60 -14.75 15.11
C GLY A 5 33.54 -14.97 16.20
N LYS A 6 32.63 -14.02 16.46
CA LYS A 6 31.49 -14.22 17.39
C LYS A 6 30.28 -14.78 16.65
N MET A 7 29.66 -15.83 17.19
CA MET A 7 28.43 -16.39 16.64
C MET A 7 27.27 -15.40 16.81
N ALA A 8 26.54 -15.18 15.73
CA ALA A 8 25.30 -14.42 15.75
C ALA A 8 24.26 -15.17 16.60
N LYS A 9 23.56 -14.48 17.51
CA LYS A 9 22.55 -15.08 18.40
C LYS A 9 21.38 -14.12 18.55
N SER A 10 20.16 -14.66 18.54
CA SER A 10 18.90 -13.90 18.63
C SER A 10 18.77 -12.77 17.60
N GLU A 11 19.24 -13.01 16.37
CA GLU A 11 19.29 -11.96 15.34
C GLU A 11 18.96 -12.48 13.93
N TRP A 12 18.51 -11.55 13.09
CA TRP A 12 18.27 -11.78 11.67
C TRP A 12 19.58 -11.75 10.90
N VAL A 13 19.77 -12.74 10.04
CA VAL A 13 20.92 -12.85 9.15
C VAL A 13 20.42 -12.97 7.72
N TYR A 14 20.93 -12.11 6.84
CA TYR A 14 20.70 -12.20 5.42
C TYR A 14 21.77 -13.07 4.76
N ASP A 15 21.36 -14.16 4.14
CA ASP A 15 22.26 -14.98 3.32
C ASP A 15 22.18 -14.52 1.86
N LYS A 16 23.30 -13.98 1.36
CA LYS A 16 23.41 -13.49 -0.01
C LYS A 16 23.34 -14.60 -1.05
N ASN A 17 23.79 -15.82 -0.73
CA ASN A 17 23.80 -16.95 -1.67
C ASN A 17 22.37 -17.42 -1.97
N TYR A 18 21.50 -17.35 -0.96
CA TYR A 18 20.10 -17.76 -1.07
C TYR A 18 19.12 -16.59 -1.21
N ALA A 19 19.62 -15.35 -1.24
CA ALA A 19 18.85 -14.12 -1.26
C ALA A 19 17.66 -14.13 -0.26
N SER A 20 17.92 -14.63 0.94
CA SER A 20 16.88 -14.93 1.93
C SER A 20 17.32 -14.53 3.33
N TYR A 21 16.35 -14.14 4.15
CA TYR A 21 16.53 -13.91 5.57
C TYR A 21 16.35 -15.20 6.37
N TYR A 22 17.16 -15.33 7.41
CA TYR A 22 17.12 -16.39 8.41
C TYR A 22 17.19 -15.75 9.80
N TYR A 23 16.73 -16.46 10.82
CA TYR A 23 16.87 -16.01 12.20
C TYR A 23 17.69 -17.01 13.01
N LEU A 24 18.74 -16.55 13.68
CA LEU A 24 19.49 -17.36 14.64
C LEU A 24 18.87 -17.22 16.03
N THR A 25 18.60 -18.34 16.66
CA THR A 25 18.09 -18.41 18.04
C THR A 25 19.19 -18.07 19.05
N SER A 26 18.83 -17.97 20.34
CA SER A 26 19.80 -17.82 21.44
C SER A 26 20.82 -18.96 21.49
N GLU A 27 20.42 -20.13 21.03
CA GLU A 27 21.25 -21.34 20.97
C GLU A 27 22.18 -21.36 19.75
N GLY A 28 22.07 -20.36 18.86
CA GLY A 28 22.89 -20.25 17.65
C GLY A 28 22.43 -21.17 16.51
N SER A 29 21.28 -21.84 16.66
CA SER A 29 20.63 -22.62 15.60
C SER A 29 19.67 -21.76 14.78
N TYR A 30 19.34 -22.17 13.56
CA TYR A 30 18.32 -21.49 12.75
C TYR A 30 16.90 -21.80 13.24
N ALA A 31 16.09 -20.75 13.42
CA ALA A 31 14.66 -20.90 13.59
C ALA A 31 14.02 -21.48 12.33
N ARG A 32 13.11 -22.44 12.49
CA ARG A 32 12.40 -23.13 11.40
C ARG A 32 11.04 -23.61 11.87
N ASN A 33 10.07 -23.66 10.96
CA ASN A 33 8.67 -23.99 11.24
C ASN A 33 8.08 -23.21 12.43
N THR A 34 8.44 -21.94 12.54
CA THR A 34 8.05 -21.13 13.69
C THR A 34 7.95 -19.66 13.32
N TRP A 35 7.15 -18.94 14.10
CA TRP A 35 7.11 -17.49 14.09
C TRP A 35 8.29 -16.90 14.86
N VAL A 36 8.85 -15.81 14.33
CA VAL A 36 9.76 -14.91 15.03
C VAL A 36 9.26 -13.48 14.78
N GLY A 37 8.65 -12.89 15.82
CA GLY A 37 7.85 -11.67 15.64
C GLY A 37 6.71 -11.91 14.64
N ASN A 38 6.59 -11.03 13.65
CA ASN A 38 5.56 -11.12 12.61
C ASN A 38 6.02 -11.88 11.36
N TYR A 39 7.15 -12.58 11.42
CA TYR A 39 7.72 -13.28 10.27
C TYR A 39 7.70 -14.79 10.52
N TYR A 40 7.34 -15.55 9.49
CA TYR A 40 7.37 -17.01 9.55
C TYR A 40 8.64 -17.57 8.93
N LEU A 41 9.31 -18.47 9.64
CA LEU A 41 10.48 -19.19 9.14
C LEU A 41 10.03 -20.58 8.71
N LYS A 42 10.27 -20.92 7.44
CA LYS A 42 9.86 -22.19 6.83
C LYS A 42 10.68 -23.37 7.35
N SER A 43 10.36 -24.58 6.89
CA SER A 43 11.08 -25.81 7.29
C SER A 43 12.57 -25.77 6.98
N ASN A 44 12.96 -25.05 5.93
CA ASN A 44 14.35 -24.81 5.54
C ASN A 44 14.98 -23.58 6.22
N GLY A 45 14.30 -22.95 7.18
CA GLY A 45 14.77 -21.79 7.93
C GLY A 45 14.70 -20.46 7.19
N LYS A 46 14.28 -20.43 5.91
CA LYS A 46 14.09 -19.18 5.18
C LYS A 46 12.84 -18.46 5.65
N MET A 47 12.91 -17.14 5.75
CA MET A 47 11.75 -16.29 5.91
C MET A 47 10.80 -16.45 4.72
N ALA A 48 9.53 -16.73 5.01
CA ALA A 48 8.48 -16.82 4.02
C ALA A 48 8.15 -15.44 3.42
N LYS A 49 7.77 -15.39 2.14
CA LYS A 49 7.31 -14.17 1.45
C LYS A 49 6.26 -14.53 0.40
N SER A 50 5.18 -13.76 0.32
CA SER A 50 4.09 -13.93 -0.64
C SER A 50 3.53 -15.37 -0.68
N GLU A 51 3.35 -16.00 0.48
CA GLU A 51 2.90 -17.38 0.56
C GLU A 51 2.05 -17.66 1.80
N TRP A 52 1.24 -18.71 1.73
CA TRP A 52 0.51 -19.24 2.88
C TRP A 52 1.46 -20.09 3.74
N VAL A 53 1.41 -19.89 5.05
CA VAL A 53 2.28 -20.50 6.05
C VAL A 53 1.48 -21.14 7.17
N ASP A 54 2.19 -21.85 8.04
CA ASP A 54 1.65 -22.48 9.25
C ASP A 54 0.42 -23.38 8.96
N GLY A 55 0.59 -24.31 8.02
CA GLY A 55 -0.49 -25.21 7.61
C GLY A 55 -1.60 -24.53 6.81
N GLY A 56 -1.32 -23.39 6.18
CA GLY A 56 -2.30 -22.65 5.37
C GLY A 56 -3.19 -21.71 6.18
N ARG A 57 -2.87 -21.47 7.46
CA ARG A 57 -3.66 -20.60 8.34
C ARG A 57 -3.42 -19.11 8.10
N TYR A 58 -2.23 -18.75 7.61
CA TYR A 58 -1.77 -17.36 7.57
C TYR A 58 -1.09 -17.05 6.24
N TYR A 59 -1.31 -15.87 5.67
CA TYR A 59 -0.61 -15.40 4.48
C TYR A 59 0.41 -14.32 4.87
N VAL A 60 1.64 -14.45 4.39
CA VAL A 60 2.68 -13.42 4.56
C VAL A 60 2.85 -12.61 3.29
N GLY A 61 2.99 -11.30 3.42
CA GLY A 61 3.17 -10.37 2.30
C GLY A 61 4.51 -10.51 1.59
N ALA A 62 4.74 -9.68 0.56
CA ALA A 62 5.99 -9.70 -0.21
C ALA A 62 7.23 -9.31 0.60
N ASN A 63 7.04 -8.60 1.71
CA ASN A 63 8.07 -8.28 2.70
C ASN A 63 8.24 -9.37 3.78
N GLY A 64 7.41 -10.41 3.75
CA GLY A 64 7.40 -11.53 4.70
C GLY A 64 6.64 -11.28 6.00
N LEU A 65 6.02 -10.11 6.16
CA LEU A 65 5.19 -9.82 7.31
C LEU A 65 3.87 -10.58 7.23
N TRP A 66 3.49 -11.18 8.34
CA TRP A 66 2.16 -11.70 8.55
C TRP A 66 1.26 -10.61 9.09
N GLU A 67 0.25 -10.29 8.29
CA GLU A 67 -0.80 -9.36 8.66
C GLU A 67 -1.84 -10.10 9.49
N THR A 68 -1.85 -9.89 10.82
CA THR A 68 -2.92 -10.38 11.67
C THR A 68 -4.21 -9.60 11.39
N LYS A 69 -5.29 -10.32 11.06
CA LYS A 69 -6.64 -9.83 11.37
C LYS A 69 -6.74 -9.79 12.91
N SER A 70 -6.63 -8.59 13.48
CA SER A 70 -6.81 -8.24 14.90
C SER A 70 -5.54 -8.14 15.75
N SER A 71 -5.13 -6.91 16.06
CA SER A 71 -5.16 -6.43 17.46
C SER A 71 -4.96 -4.90 17.50
N THR A 72 -6.08 -4.18 17.55
CA THR A 72 -6.26 -2.82 18.12
C THR A 72 -5.42 -1.63 17.64
N ASN A 73 -4.37 -1.79 16.84
CA ASN A 73 -3.48 -0.72 16.36
C ASN A 73 -3.31 -0.69 14.83
N SER A 74 -4.12 -1.42 14.06
CA SER A 74 -4.07 -1.34 12.59
C SER A 74 -4.58 0.02 12.13
N GLU A 75 -3.76 0.73 11.35
CA GLU A 75 -4.12 2.01 10.72
C GLU A 75 -5.21 1.88 9.65
N TYR A 76 -5.57 0.65 9.24
CA TYR A 76 -6.38 0.40 8.05
C TYR A 76 -7.80 0.97 8.14
N PRO A 77 -8.56 0.80 9.24
CA PRO A 77 -9.89 1.42 9.36
C PRO A 77 -9.79 2.95 9.34
N ALA A 78 -8.78 3.53 10.01
CA ALA A 78 -8.58 4.97 10.04
C ALA A 78 -8.23 5.54 8.66
N ALA A 79 -7.34 4.87 7.93
CA ALA A 79 -6.98 5.24 6.56
C ALA A 79 -8.19 5.12 5.61
N LEU A 80 -9.02 4.09 5.77
CA LEU A 80 -10.26 3.93 4.98
C LEU A 80 -11.27 5.04 5.27
N GLU A 81 -11.52 5.39 6.54
CA GLU A 81 -12.42 6.51 6.88
C GLU A 81 -11.90 7.85 6.37
N LYS A 82 -10.58 8.05 6.40
CA LYS A 82 -9.95 9.24 5.83
C LYS A 82 -10.10 9.28 4.30
N ALA A 83 -9.88 8.15 3.63
CA ALA A 83 -10.07 8.03 2.19
C ALA A 83 -11.53 8.31 1.77
N LYS A 84 -12.51 7.81 2.53
CA LYS A 84 -13.94 8.14 2.33
C LYS A 84 -14.19 9.64 2.44
N SER A 85 -13.61 10.28 3.46
CA SER A 85 -13.74 11.73 3.67
C SER A 85 -13.16 12.53 2.50
N TYR A 86 -11.95 12.19 2.06
CA TYR A 86 -11.31 12.84 0.92
C TYR A 86 -12.06 12.62 -0.39
N ASN A 87 -12.57 11.40 -0.61
CA ASN A 87 -13.36 11.09 -1.79
C ASN A 87 -14.65 11.90 -1.82
N SER A 88 -15.36 11.97 -0.68
CA SER A 88 -16.62 12.70 -0.57
C SER A 88 -16.45 14.21 -0.78
N LEU A 89 -15.36 14.79 -0.30
CA LEU A 89 -15.14 16.24 -0.35
C LEU A 89 -14.52 16.69 -1.66
N PHE A 90 -13.53 15.95 -2.16
CA PHE A 90 -12.67 16.38 -3.25
C PHE A 90 -12.75 15.49 -4.49
N HIS A 91 -13.42 14.34 -4.41
CA HIS A 91 -13.54 13.38 -5.51
C HIS A 91 -12.16 13.04 -6.09
N MET A 92 -11.22 12.68 -5.22
CA MET A 92 -9.82 12.47 -5.61
C MET A 92 -9.62 11.26 -6.54
N SER A 93 -8.56 11.28 -7.33
CA SER A 93 -8.04 10.09 -8.00
C SER A 93 -7.41 9.12 -6.98
N LYS A 94 -7.19 7.86 -7.39
CA LYS A 94 -6.41 6.89 -6.60
C LYS A 94 -5.02 7.42 -6.23
N LYS A 95 -4.32 8.02 -7.20
CA LYS A 95 -2.94 8.48 -7.03
C LYS A 95 -2.86 9.67 -6.09
N HIS A 96 -3.80 10.61 -6.20
CA HIS A 96 -3.89 11.73 -5.25
C HIS A 96 -4.21 11.21 -3.85
N MET A 97 -5.23 10.34 -3.71
CA MET A 97 -5.60 9.73 -2.44
C MET A 97 -4.41 9.07 -1.75
N TYR A 98 -3.65 8.25 -2.49
CA TYR A 98 -2.47 7.56 -1.97
C TYR A 98 -1.45 8.56 -1.40
N ARG A 99 -1.05 9.55 -2.20
CA ARG A 99 -0.06 10.55 -1.77
C ARG A 99 -0.53 11.35 -0.57
N GLN A 100 -1.83 11.65 -0.48
CA GLN A 100 -2.39 12.39 0.63
C GLN A 100 -2.32 11.56 1.90
N LEU A 101 -2.80 10.30 1.87
CA LEU A 101 -2.75 9.39 3.01
C LEU A 101 -1.32 9.12 3.49
N THR A 102 -0.35 9.01 2.58
CA THR A 102 1.07 8.80 2.93
C THR A 102 1.86 10.10 3.12
N SER A 103 1.20 11.26 3.05
CA SER A 103 1.86 12.56 3.18
C SER A 103 2.35 12.81 4.61
N GLN A 104 3.15 13.85 4.80
CA GLN A 104 3.54 14.30 6.14
C GLN A 104 2.36 14.83 6.97
N PHE A 105 1.18 15.02 6.38
CA PHE A 105 -0.03 15.43 7.09
C PHE A 105 -0.73 14.23 7.72
N ASP A 106 -1.02 13.20 6.94
CA ASP A 106 -1.80 12.04 7.41
C ASP A 106 -0.91 10.88 7.92
N LYS A 107 0.29 10.74 7.35
CA LYS A 107 1.35 9.81 7.79
C LYS A 107 0.95 8.34 7.91
N PHE A 108 -0.10 7.91 7.20
CA PHE A 108 -0.44 6.50 7.14
C PHE A 108 0.68 5.72 6.42
N SER A 109 0.89 4.49 6.86
CA SER A 109 1.77 3.55 6.15
C SER A 109 1.29 3.32 4.70
N ASN A 110 2.23 2.99 3.81
CA ASN A 110 1.91 2.66 2.41
C ASN A 110 0.86 1.55 2.31
N ASP A 111 0.94 0.54 3.18
CA ASP A 111 0.00 -0.59 3.20
C ASP A 111 -1.40 -0.16 3.65
N ALA A 112 -1.50 0.74 4.65
CA ALA A 112 -2.79 1.30 5.07
C ALA A 112 -3.44 2.18 4.00
N ALA A 113 -2.64 2.99 3.30
CA ALA A 113 -3.11 3.81 2.19
C ALA A 113 -3.59 2.95 1.01
N GLN A 114 -2.84 1.90 0.65
CA GLN A 114 -3.23 0.97 -0.40
C GLN A 114 -4.50 0.20 -0.02
N TYR A 115 -4.56 -0.31 1.21
CA TYR A 115 -5.76 -0.95 1.75
C TYR A 115 -6.98 -0.03 1.63
N ALA A 116 -6.85 1.24 2.04
CA ALA A 116 -7.93 2.21 1.97
C ALA A 116 -8.44 2.42 0.54
N ILE A 117 -7.53 2.54 -0.44
CA ILE A 117 -7.89 2.71 -1.85
C ILE A 117 -8.60 1.48 -2.40
N ASP A 118 -8.10 0.29 -2.10
CA ASP A 118 -8.68 -0.97 -2.58
C ASP A 118 -10.07 -1.25 -1.98
N HIS A 119 -10.31 -0.77 -0.76
CA HIS A 119 -11.58 -0.98 -0.03
C HIS A 119 -12.56 0.18 -0.13
N LEU A 120 -12.16 1.34 -0.66
CA LEU A 120 -13.03 2.51 -0.83
C LEU A 120 -14.19 2.24 -1.81
N LYS A 121 -13.98 1.41 -2.84
CA LYS A 121 -14.99 1.03 -3.84
C LYS A 121 -15.75 2.23 -4.42
N THR A 122 -15.03 3.22 -4.94
CA THR A 122 -15.60 4.41 -5.60
C THR A 122 -15.46 4.32 -7.11
N ASP A 123 -16.34 5.02 -7.83
CA ASP A 123 -16.21 5.25 -9.26
C ASP A 123 -15.26 6.43 -9.52
N TYR A 124 -14.06 6.12 -9.99
CA TYR A 124 -13.05 7.14 -10.28
C TYR A 124 -13.27 7.88 -11.61
N LYS A 125 -14.07 7.31 -12.52
CA LYS A 125 -14.52 8.01 -13.74
C LYS A 125 -15.51 9.11 -13.38
N TYR A 126 -16.43 8.82 -12.48
CA TYR A 126 -17.31 9.84 -11.89
C TYR A 126 -16.52 10.95 -11.19
N ASN A 127 -15.51 10.59 -10.39
CA ASN A 127 -14.66 11.56 -9.71
C ASN A 127 -13.93 12.51 -10.67
N ALA A 128 -13.40 11.98 -11.77
CA ALA A 128 -12.75 12.77 -12.81
C ALA A 128 -13.75 13.74 -13.47
N LEU A 129 -14.96 13.26 -13.79
CA LEU A 129 -16.02 14.08 -14.38
C LEU A 129 -16.45 15.21 -13.44
N PHE A 130 -16.62 14.93 -12.15
CA PHE A 130 -16.94 15.94 -11.14
C PHE A 130 -15.90 17.06 -11.12
N ASN A 131 -14.62 16.71 -11.05
CA ASN A 131 -13.53 17.68 -11.08
C ASN A 131 -13.48 18.46 -12.40
N ALA A 132 -13.68 17.78 -13.55
CA ALA A 132 -13.72 18.43 -14.85
C ALA A 132 -14.83 19.49 -14.95
N LYS A 133 -16.05 19.16 -14.48
CA LYS A 133 -17.19 20.10 -14.43
C LYS A 133 -16.89 21.28 -13.50
N ASN A 134 -16.27 21.05 -12.36
CA ASN A 134 -15.87 22.13 -11.43
C ASN A 134 -14.83 23.06 -12.04
N TYR A 135 -13.76 22.53 -12.61
CA TYR A 135 -12.72 23.36 -13.26
C TYR A 135 -13.27 24.13 -14.46
N ARG A 136 -14.15 23.51 -15.25
CA ARG A 136 -14.87 24.20 -16.33
C ARG A 136 -15.66 25.38 -15.78
N LYS A 137 -16.43 25.19 -14.72
CA LYS A 137 -17.28 26.22 -14.13
C LYS A 137 -16.48 27.36 -13.49
N LEU A 138 -15.39 27.05 -12.79
CA LEU A 138 -14.62 28.04 -12.04
C LEU A 138 -13.61 28.81 -12.91
N PHE A 139 -13.05 28.14 -13.93
CA PHE A 139 -11.91 28.67 -14.67
C PHE A 139 -12.12 28.69 -16.20
N ASN A 140 -13.28 28.27 -16.69
CA ASN A 140 -13.61 28.22 -18.13
C ASN A 140 -12.57 27.46 -18.98
N MET A 141 -11.94 26.42 -18.41
CA MET A 141 -10.87 25.67 -19.07
C MET A 141 -11.36 24.93 -20.33
N SER A 142 -10.54 24.89 -21.38
CA SER A 142 -10.81 24.10 -22.58
C SER A 142 -10.80 22.59 -22.28
N LYS A 143 -11.34 21.76 -23.19
CA LYS A 143 -11.29 20.29 -23.05
C LYS A 143 -9.85 19.76 -22.93
N SER A 144 -8.92 20.29 -23.72
CA SER A 144 -7.49 19.93 -23.61
C SER A 144 -6.86 20.41 -22.30
N GLY A 145 -7.20 21.62 -21.83
CA GLY A 145 -6.75 22.13 -20.54
C GLY A 145 -7.24 21.26 -19.37
N LEU A 146 -8.50 20.85 -19.40
CA LEU A 146 -9.09 19.94 -18.41
C LEU A 146 -8.39 18.58 -18.42
N PHE A 147 -8.12 18.00 -19.58
CA PHE A 147 -7.39 16.75 -19.69
C PHE A 147 -6.00 16.84 -19.04
N ASN A 148 -5.25 17.90 -19.37
CA ASN A 148 -3.92 18.15 -18.79
C ASN A 148 -3.98 18.36 -17.27
N GLN A 149 -5.02 19.03 -16.77
CA GLN A 149 -5.20 19.26 -15.33
C GLN A 149 -5.51 17.96 -14.59
N LEU A 150 -6.48 17.17 -15.06
CA LEU A 150 -6.88 15.90 -14.45
C LEU A 150 -5.74 14.89 -14.42
N THR A 151 -4.93 14.83 -15.48
CA THR A 151 -3.77 13.93 -15.59
C THR A 151 -2.51 14.50 -14.94
N SER A 152 -2.56 15.73 -14.42
CA SER A 152 -1.42 16.38 -13.80
C SER A 152 -0.90 15.60 -12.59
N TYR A 153 0.31 15.95 -12.13
CA TYR A 153 0.80 15.40 -10.87
C TYR A 153 -0.17 15.67 -9.72
N ILE A 154 -0.84 16.82 -9.69
CA ILE A 154 -1.74 17.21 -8.59
C ILE A 154 -2.99 16.34 -8.58
N ASP A 155 -3.73 16.25 -9.68
CA ASP A 155 -5.00 15.52 -9.69
C ASP A 155 -4.80 14.03 -9.88
N GLY A 156 -3.84 13.61 -10.72
CA GLY A 156 -3.36 12.24 -10.81
C GLY A 156 -4.37 11.21 -11.31
N PHE A 157 -5.41 11.62 -12.02
CA PHE A 157 -6.29 10.69 -12.73
C PHE A 157 -5.54 9.97 -13.84
N THR A 158 -6.00 8.77 -14.18
CA THR A 158 -5.52 8.06 -15.36
C THR A 158 -6.01 8.75 -16.64
N GLU A 159 -5.33 8.52 -17.76
CA GLU A 159 -5.79 9.03 -19.05
C GLU A 159 -7.18 8.51 -19.41
N GLU A 160 -7.52 7.27 -19.01
CA GLU A 160 -8.85 6.71 -19.25
C GLU A 160 -9.95 7.47 -18.48
N GLU A 161 -9.73 7.74 -17.19
CA GLU A 161 -10.67 8.51 -16.36
C GLU A 161 -10.80 9.95 -16.85
N ALA A 162 -9.69 10.59 -17.23
CA ALA A 162 -9.70 11.92 -17.79
C ALA A 162 -10.43 11.96 -19.15
N ASN A 163 -10.15 11.02 -20.05
CA ASN A 163 -10.83 10.93 -21.35
C ASN A 163 -12.35 10.71 -21.17
N TYR A 164 -12.75 9.83 -20.25
CA TYR A 164 -14.15 9.65 -19.90
C TYR A 164 -14.78 10.98 -19.45
N ALA A 165 -14.12 11.71 -18.55
CA ALA A 165 -14.60 13.00 -18.05
C ALA A 165 -14.75 14.05 -19.17
N ILE A 166 -13.83 14.10 -20.13
CA ILE A 166 -13.92 15.04 -21.27
C ILE A 166 -15.06 14.68 -22.23
N GLN A 167 -15.29 13.38 -22.44
CA GLN A 167 -16.36 12.89 -23.33
C GLN A 167 -17.75 13.20 -22.77
N HIS A 168 -17.92 13.07 -21.45
CA HIS A 168 -19.21 13.24 -20.76
C HIS A 168 -19.37 14.63 -20.10
N LEU A 169 -18.51 15.59 -20.48
CA LEU A 169 -18.46 16.91 -19.83
C LEU A 169 -19.76 17.71 -20.00
N ASP A 170 -20.41 17.54 -21.15
CA ASP A 170 -21.56 18.31 -21.60
C ASP A 170 -22.88 17.49 -21.52
N ASP A 171 -22.83 16.30 -20.90
CA ASP A 171 -24.00 15.49 -20.54
C ASP A 171 -24.72 16.06 -19.32
#